data_AF-A0A386WR25-F1
#
_entry.id   AF-A0A386WR25-F1
#
_cell.length_a   1.000
_cell.length_b   1.000
_cell.length_c   1.000
_cell.angle_alpha   90.00
_cell.angle_beta   90.00
_cell.angle_gamma   90.00
#
_symmetry.space_group_name_H-M   'P 1'
#
loop_
_entity.id
_entity.type
_entity.pdbx_description
1 polymer ?
#
loop_
_entity_poly.entity_id
_entity_poly.type
_entity_poly.pdbx_seq_one_letter_code
_entity_poly.pdbx_strand_id
1 'polypeptide(L)'
;MLCPMTITAQRASTGWTVDDSTFSARLALVRLKMGWNIKEAARACGLPAATWRSWELDGREPHRIRTVAKQISTETGCDYLWLLLGPDGGSGGDGVPTRQ
;
A
#
# COMPACT_ATOMS: atom_id res chain seq x y z
N MET A 1 33.42 -6.08 48.09
CA MET A 1 32.01 -6.38 47.79
C MET A 1 31.61 -5.49 46.63
N LEU A 2 31.56 -6.00 45.40
CA LEU A 2 31.07 -5.25 44.23
C LEU A 2 29.67 -5.76 43.88
N CYS A 3 28.68 -4.88 43.90
CA CYS A 3 27.33 -5.17 43.40
C CYS A 3 27.33 -5.03 41.87
N PRO A 4 26.91 -6.04 41.09
CA PRO A 4 26.72 -5.86 39.66
C PRO A 4 25.49 -4.98 39.42
N MET A 5 25.71 -3.82 38.79
CA MET A 5 24.66 -3.01 38.21
C MET A 5 24.13 -3.74 36.98
N THR A 6 22.96 -4.34 37.07
CA THR A 6 22.27 -4.95 35.94
C THR A 6 21.87 -3.84 34.96
N ILE A 7 22.58 -3.74 33.83
CA ILE A 7 22.12 -2.97 32.67
C ILE A 7 20.94 -3.74 32.07
N THR A 8 19.73 -3.22 32.29
CA THR A 8 18.56 -3.65 31.54
C THR A 8 18.65 -3.05 30.14
N ALA A 9 19.01 -3.86 29.14
CA ALA A 9 18.96 -3.43 27.75
C ALA A 9 17.49 -3.21 27.33
N GLN A 10 17.08 -1.96 27.25
CA GLN A 10 15.77 -1.58 26.74
C GLN A 10 15.72 -1.88 25.23
N ARG A 11 14.85 -2.79 24.79
CA ARG A 11 14.60 -2.96 23.35
C ARG A 11 14.09 -1.63 22.81
N ALA A 12 14.82 -1.03 21.88
CA ALA A 12 14.30 0.07 21.09
C ALA A 12 13.05 -0.44 20.37
N SER A 13 11.88 0.10 20.70
CA SER A 13 10.71 -0.04 19.85
C SER A 13 11.04 0.66 18.53
N THR A 14 11.41 -0.11 17.52
CA THR A 14 11.38 0.36 16.13
C THR A 14 9.98 0.88 15.89
N GLY A 15 9.84 2.19 15.67
CA GLY A 15 8.55 2.82 15.42
C GLY A 15 7.83 2.18 14.23
N TRP A 16 6.53 2.45 14.10
CA TRP A 16 5.77 2.00 12.94
C TRP A 16 6.29 2.67 11.65
N THR A 17 6.53 1.86 10.62
CA THR A 17 6.93 2.30 9.27
C THR A 17 5.73 2.20 8.33
N VAL A 18 5.66 3.11 7.36
CA VAL A 18 4.66 3.06 6.28
C VAL A 18 4.81 1.77 5.46
N ASP A 19 3.68 1.22 5.02
CA ASP A 19 3.63 -0.01 4.24
C ASP A 19 2.60 0.13 3.11
N ASP A 20 2.89 -0.49 1.96
CA ASP A 20 2.06 -0.51 0.77
C ASP A 20 1.63 -1.95 0.40
N SER A 21 1.72 -2.91 1.33
CA SER A 21 1.31 -4.30 1.12
C SER A 21 -0.19 -4.48 0.82
N THR A 22 -1.04 -3.56 1.27
CA THR A 22 -2.50 -3.62 1.05
C THR A 22 -2.95 -2.82 -0.18
N PHE A 23 -4.01 -3.30 -0.83
CA PHE A 23 -4.62 -2.57 -1.95
C PHE A 23 -5.09 -1.17 -1.52
N SER A 24 -5.60 -1.04 -0.29
CA SER A 24 -6.07 0.24 0.26
C SER A 24 -4.94 1.26 0.41
N ALA A 25 -3.77 0.85 0.91
CA ALA A 25 -2.59 1.71 1.04
C ALA A 25 -2.12 2.22 -0.32
N ARG A 26 -1.98 1.32 -1.30
CA ARG A 26 -1.60 1.68 -2.68
C ARG A 26 -2.61 2.62 -3.32
N LEU A 27 -3.91 2.36 -3.13
CA LEU A 27 -4.97 3.21 -3.66
C LEU A 27 -4.91 4.63 -3.07
N ALA A 28 -4.64 4.76 -1.77
CA ALA A 28 -4.45 6.05 -1.11
C ALA A 28 -3.24 6.81 -1.67
N LEU A 29 -2.13 6.12 -1.96
CA LEU A 29 -0.94 6.71 -2.59
C LEU A 29 -1.24 7.24 -4.00
N VAL A 30 -1.96 6.47 -4.82
CA VAL A 30 -2.40 6.91 -6.16
C VAL A 30 -3.24 8.17 -6.04
N ARG A 31 -4.23 8.18 -5.14
CA ARG A 31 -5.11 9.33 -4.93
C ARG A 31 -4.34 10.57 -4.46
N LEU A 32 -3.41 10.40 -3.53
CA LEU A 32 -2.54 11.47 -3.03
C LEU A 32 -1.72 12.07 -4.18
N LYS A 33 -1.13 11.22 -5.04
CA LYS A 33 -0.34 11.66 -6.19
C LYS A 33 -1.16 12.49 -7.18
N MET A 34 -2.44 12.14 -7.38
CA MET A 34 -3.34 12.88 -8.26
C MET A 34 -3.90 14.17 -7.63
N GLY A 35 -3.74 14.36 -6.32
CA GLY A 35 -4.32 15.50 -5.60
C GLY A 35 -5.84 15.43 -5.45
N TRP A 36 -6.43 14.23 -5.55
CA TRP A 36 -7.88 14.04 -5.53
C TRP A 36 -8.41 13.73 -4.12
N ASN A 37 -9.63 14.16 -3.85
CA ASN A 37 -10.44 13.57 -2.78
C ASN A 37 -11.12 12.27 -3.26
N ILE A 38 -11.78 11.53 -2.35
CA ILE A 38 -12.45 10.25 -2.67
C ILE A 38 -13.49 10.40 -3.78
N LYS A 39 -14.29 11.49 -3.77
CA LYS A 39 -15.35 11.69 -4.77
C LYS A 39 -14.78 11.97 -6.15
N GLU A 40 -13.71 12.77 -6.21
CA GLU A 40 -13.00 13.08 -7.46
C GLU A 40 -12.33 11.86 -8.04
N ALA A 41 -11.63 11.07 -7.22
CA ALA A 41 -10.97 9.86 -7.67
C ALA A 41 -11.96 8.82 -8.19
N ALA A 42 -13.05 8.60 -7.44
CA ALA A 42 -14.13 7.73 -7.86
C ALA A 42 -14.77 8.21 -9.17
N ARG A 43 -15.05 9.52 -9.31
CA ARG A 43 -15.60 10.09 -10.55
C ARG A 43 -14.66 9.94 -11.73
N ALA A 44 -13.38 10.29 -11.58
CA ALA A 44 -12.36 10.19 -12.63
C ALA A 44 -12.22 8.73 -13.11
N CYS A 45 -12.14 7.80 -12.16
CA CYS A 45 -12.03 6.39 -12.48
C CYS A 45 -13.36 5.73 -12.88
N GLY A 46 -14.50 6.42 -12.89
CA GLY A 46 -15.80 5.82 -13.22
C GLY A 46 -16.30 4.76 -12.21
N LEU A 47 -16.03 4.97 -10.92
CA LEU A 47 -16.36 4.07 -9.81
C LEU A 47 -17.30 4.75 -8.79
N PRO A 48 -18.12 4.01 -8.02
CA PRO A 48 -18.95 4.61 -6.99
C PRO A 48 -18.11 5.11 -5.79
N ALA A 49 -18.36 6.34 -5.33
CA ALA A 49 -17.60 6.94 -4.22
C ALA A 49 -17.71 6.15 -2.90
N ALA A 50 -18.87 5.55 -2.62
CA ALA A 50 -19.07 4.70 -1.43
C ALA A 50 -18.20 3.43 -1.50
N THR A 51 -18.09 2.85 -2.69
CA THR A 51 -17.25 1.68 -2.94
C THR A 51 -15.77 2.03 -2.79
N TRP A 52 -15.33 3.14 -3.39
CA TRP A 52 -13.95 3.65 -3.21
C TRP A 52 -13.62 3.85 -1.73
N ARG A 53 -14.51 4.54 -1.00
CA ARG A 53 -14.36 4.75 0.45
C ARG A 53 -14.19 3.44 1.21
N SER A 54 -14.99 2.43 0.87
CA SER A 54 -14.94 1.14 1.57
C SER A 54 -13.64 0.39 1.33
N TRP A 55 -13.03 0.55 0.15
CA TRP A 55 -11.70 0.00 -0.09
C TRP A 55 -10.62 0.75 0.68
N GLU A 56 -10.64 2.08 0.63
CA GLU A 56 -9.56 2.89 1.20
C GLU A 56 -9.61 2.98 2.73
N LEU A 57 -10.80 3.07 3.33
CA LEU A 57 -10.97 3.32 4.77
C LEU A 57 -11.40 2.09 5.57
N ASP A 58 -12.24 1.22 5.00
CA ASP A 58 -12.69 0.01 5.69
C ASP A 58 -11.78 -1.21 5.41
N GLY A 59 -10.77 -1.03 4.57
CA GLY A 59 -9.81 -2.08 4.20
C GLY A 59 -10.41 -3.23 3.38
N ARG A 60 -11.58 -3.02 2.75
CA ARG A 60 -12.18 -4.04 1.89
C ARG A 60 -11.45 -4.15 0.56
N GLU A 61 -11.50 -5.32 -0.05
CA GLU A 61 -10.98 -5.49 -1.41
C GLU A 61 -12.09 -5.48 -2.46
N PRO A 62 -11.82 -5.00 -3.68
CA PRO A 62 -12.76 -5.14 -4.78
C PRO A 62 -12.96 -6.61 -5.16
N HIS A 63 -14.22 -7.07 -5.26
CA HIS A 63 -14.51 -8.42 -5.77
C HIS A 63 -13.92 -8.69 -7.15
N ARG A 64 -13.83 -7.66 -8.00
CA ARG A 64 -13.25 -7.71 -9.35
C ARG A 64 -11.92 -6.94 -9.40
N ILE A 65 -11.02 -7.21 -8.46
CA ILE A 65 -9.78 -6.45 -8.24
C ILE A 65 -8.94 -6.26 -9.51
N ARG A 66 -8.84 -7.27 -10.39
CA ARG A 66 -8.11 -7.16 -11.67
C ARG A 66 -8.72 -6.10 -12.60
N THR A 67 -10.05 -6.10 -12.74
CA THR A 67 -10.77 -5.12 -13.56
C THR A 67 -10.64 -3.72 -12.98
N VAL A 68 -10.82 -3.60 -11.67
CA VAL A 68 -10.72 -2.31 -10.95
C VAL A 68 -9.31 -1.75 -11.03
N ALA A 69 -8.28 -2.56 -10.74
CA ALA A 69 -6.89 -2.13 -10.82
C ALA A 69 -6.53 -1.68 -12.25
N LYS A 70 -6.99 -2.40 -13.29
CA LYS A 70 -6.77 -2.03 -14.69
C LYS A 70 -7.47 -0.70 -15.05
N GLN A 71 -8.68 -0.50 -14.57
CA GLN A 71 -9.44 0.73 -14.79
C GLN A 71 -8.73 1.93 -14.16
N ILE A 72 -8.32 1.80 -12.89
CA ILE A 72 -7.59 2.86 -12.17
C ILE A 72 -6.22 3.11 -12.79
N SER A 73 -5.46 2.08 -13.16
CA SER A 73 -4.15 2.23 -13.79
C SER A 73 -4.24 2.94 -15.13
N THR A 74 -5.29 2.65 -15.91
CA THR A 74 -5.52 3.31 -17.21
C THR A 74 -5.80 4.79 -17.03
N GLU A 75 -6.61 5.18 -16.04
CA GLU A 75 -6.98 6.57 -15.80
C GLU A 75 -5.84 7.39 -15.15
N THR A 76 -5.09 6.77 -14.25
CA THR A 76 -4.08 7.48 -13.43
C THR A 76 -2.66 7.34 -13.96
N GLY A 77 -2.41 6.38 -14.86
CA GLY A 77 -1.08 6.05 -15.33
C GLY A 77 -0.21 5.32 -14.30
N CYS A 78 -0.75 4.89 -13.15
CA CYS A 78 0.01 4.10 -12.20
C CYS A 78 0.30 2.69 -12.73
N ASP A 79 1.34 2.03 -12.23
CA ASP A 79 1.67 0.68 -12.66
C ASP A 79 0.57 -0.31 -12.23
N TYR A 80 0.02 -1.03 -13.21
CA TYR A 80 -1.08 -1.97 -13.00
C TYR A 80 -0.70 -3.13 -12.08
N LEU A 81 0.50 -3.70 -12.27
CA LEU A 81 0.93 -4.87 -11.49
C LEU A 81 1.27 -4.48 -10.06
N TRP A 82 1.90 -3.33 -9.85
CA TRP A 82 2.15 -2.75 -8.53
C TRP A 82 0.83 -2.50 -7.80
N LEU A 83 -0.16 -1.86 -8.44
CA LEU A 83 -1.45 -1.60 -7.79
C LEU A 83 -2.16 -2.92 -7.42
N LEU A 84 -2.12 -3.91 -8.31
CA LEU A 84 -2.79 -5.20 -8.14
C LEU A 84 -2.10 -6.09 -7.10
N LEU A 85 -0.78 -6.25 -7.19
CA LEU A 85 -0.01 -7.29 -6.50
C LEU A 85 0.92 -6.74 -5.41
N GLY A 86 1.15 -5.43 -5.36
CA GLY A 86 2.13 -4.81 -4.48
C GLY A 86 3.55 -4.74 -5.08
N PRO A 87 4.49 -4.11 -4.37
CA PRO A 87 5.87 -3.92 -4.83
C PRO A 87 6.59 -5.21 -5.19
N ASP A 88 6.32 -6.30 -4.47
CA ASP A 88 6.97 -7.60 -4.69
C ASP A 88 6.35 -8.39 -5.85
N GLY A 89 5.14 -8.03 -6.29
CA GLY A 89 4.38 -8.80 -7.27
C GLY A 89 4.46 -8.29 -8.71
N GLY A 90 4.96 -7.06 -8.92
CA GLY A 90 5.18 -6.49 -10.25
C GLY A 90 6.60 -6.68 -10.80
N SER A 91 7.57 -6.93 -9.91
CA SER A 91 8.97 -7.19 -10.26
C SER A 91 9.20 -8.69 -10.37
N GLY A 92 9.02 -9.24 -11.55
CA GLY A 92 9.55 -10.58 -11.85
C GLY A 92 11.07 -10.56 -11.79
N GLY A 93 11.65 -10.91 -10.63
CA GLY A 93 13.04 -11.35 -10.48
C GLY A 93 14.10 -10.24 -10.44
N ASP A 94 14.52 -9.90 -9.22
CA ASP A 94 15.95 -9.72 -8.90
C ASP A 94 16.13 -9.93 -7.39
N GLY A 95 15.73 -11.11 -6.92
CA GLY A 95 16.26 -11.65 -5.68
C GLY A 95 17.71 -12.09 -5.92
N VAL A 96 18.65 -11.14 -5.99
CA VAL A 96 20.06 -11.46 -5.81
C VAL A 96 20.22 -11.86 -4.33
N PRO A 97 20.57 -13.13 -4.01
CA PRO A 97 20.91 -13.46 -2.64
C PRO A 97 22.21 -12.72 -2.32
N THR A 98 22.12 -11.70 -1.46
CA THR A 98 23.32 -11.14 -0.83
C THR A 98 23.88 -12.22 0.08
N ARG A 99 24.86 -12.97 -0.42
CA ARG A 99 25.78 -13.74 0.41
C ARG A 99 26.57 -12.73 1.26
N GLN A 100 26.37 -12.77 2.57
CA GLN A 100 27.42 -12.49 3.56
C GLN A 100 27.43 -13.65 4.55
#